data_AF-A0A7L5FB66-F1
#
_entry.id   AF-A0A7L5FB66-F1
#
_cell.length_a   1.000
_cell.length_b   1.000
_cell.length_c   1.000
_cell.angle_alpha   90.00
_cell.angle_beta   90.00
_cell.angle_gamma   90.00
#
_symmetry.space_group_name_H-M   'P 1'
#
loop_
_entity.id
_entity.type
_entity.pdbx_description
1 polymer ?
#
loop_
_entity_poly.entity_id
_entity_poly.type
_entity_poly.pdbx_seq_one_letter_code
_entity_poly.pdbx_strand_id
1 'polypeptide(L)'
;MTKLFRSIRKNLLNEGKTTKYFKYAIGEIVLVVIGIMIALSINNWNKQREDRESEKTVISNLKRSLINTERQLEQVSSDYKRNLENMDFITNHLNSRLPLSNELKEKWISVESYPEPLFEIGIYENFKNNSLHLIQNDSLKTAIIQFYEAQLPSLSEKLTGNIETISNVALIPLNVQNFTYGGGQMNPNDYELLLDNQQYLNAVSYMRGIKAFTSSAILQLRELLKSIVDAVTKYQNEIK
;
A
#
# COMPACT_ATOMS: atom_id res chain seq x y z
N MET A 1 -24.32 35.52 41.84
CA MET A 1 -25.62 36.00 41.29
C MET A 1 -26.71 35.46 42.21
N THR A 2 -27.56 36.19 42.94
CA THR A 2 -28.40 37.34 42.59
C THR A 2 -29.04 37.94 43.87
N LYS A 3 -28.40 38.83 44.64
CA LYS A 3 -29.20 39.73 45.52
C LYS A 3 -29.77 40.89 44.69
N LEU A 4 -28.95 41.40 43.77
CA LEU A 4 -29.31 42.45 42.83
C LEU A 4 -30.44 42.02 41.87
N PHE A 5 -30.24 40.94 41.11
CA PHE A 5 -31.28 40.46 40.19
C PHE A 5 -32.53 39.93 40.91
N ARG A 6 -32.41 39.38 42.13
CA ARG A 6 -33.58 38.94 42.92
C ARG A 6 -34.40 40.10 43.48
N SER A 7 -33.74 41.21 43.84
CA SER A 7 -34.40 42.48 44.20
C SER A 7 -35.13 43.10 42.99
N ILE A 8 -34.47 43.13 41.83
CA ILE A 8 -35.05 43.63 40.57
C ILE A 8 -36.26 42.78 40.15
N ARG A 9 -36.20 41.45 40.30
CA ARG A 9 -37.34 40.55 40.04
C ARG A 9 -38.53 40.83 40.97
N LYS A 10 -38.30 41.05 42.26
CA LYS A 10 -39.37 41.37 43.23
C LYS A 10 -40.04 42.71 42.93
N ASN A 11 -39.28 43.75 42.58
CA ASN A 11 -39.83 45.07 42.26
C ASN A 11 -40.59 45.10 40.93
N LEU A 12 -40.13 44.38 39.90
CA LEU A 12 -40.81 44.34 38.59
C LEU A 12 -42.11 43.52 38.60
N LEU A 13 -42.22 42.51 39.48
CA LEU A 13 -43.45 41.73 39.69
C LEU A 13 -44.51 42.51 40.47
N ASN A 14 -44.11 43.35 41.43
CA ASN A 14 -45.04 44.16 42.23
C ASN A 14 -45.64 45.37 41.48
N GLU A 15 -45.06 45.79 40.35
CA GLU A 15 -45.54 46.96 39.58
C GLU A 15 -46.46 46.61 38.39
N GLY A 16 -46.89 45.35 38.20
CA GLY A 16 -47.73 44.96 37.06
C GLY A 16 -47.03 45.04 35.69
N LYS A 17 -45.69 45.18 35.66
CA LYS A 17 -44.85 45.37 34.45
C LYS A 17 -44.29 44.04 33.91
N THR A 18 -45.13 43.01 33.81
CA THR A 18 -44.76 41.68 33.28
C THR A 18 -44.08 41.77 31.92
N THR A 19 -44.54 42.66 31.02
CA THR A 19 -43.94 42.86 29.69
C THR A 19 -42.49 43.34 29.73
N LYS A 20 -42.12 44.19 30.71
CA LYS A 20 -40.71 44.62 30.86
C LYS A 20 -39.85 43.47 31.39
N TYR A 21 -40.37 42.71 32.35
CA TYR A 21 -39.70 41.52 32.89
C TYR A 21 -39.40 40.48 31.79
N PHE A 22 -40.37 40.17 30.94
CA PHE A 22 -40.19 39.24 29.82
C PHE A 22 -39.12 39.73 28.84
N LYS A 23 -39.08 41.03 28.50
CA LYS A 23 -38.02 41.59 27.63
C LYS A 23 -36.61 41.42 28.23
N TYR A 24 -36.46 41.64 29.53
CA TYR A 24 -35.17 41.46 30.21
C TYR A 24 -34.76 39.97 30.31
N ALA A 25 -35.70 39.08 30.61
CA ALA A 25 -35.45 37.64 30.66
C ALA A 25 -35.09 37.05 29.28
N ILE A 26 -35.74 37.52 28.21
CA ILE A 26 -35.38 37.16 26.83
C ILE A 26 -33.98 37.65 26.49
N GLY A 27 -33.62 38.90 26.87
CA GLY A 27 -32.27 39.41 26.67
C GLY A 27 -31.18 38.59 27.38
N GLU A 28 -31.45 38.14 28.61
CA GLU A 28 -30.55 37.27 29.38
C GLU A 28 -30.37 35.90 28.70
N ILE A 29 -31.45 35.28 28.22
CA ILE A 29 -31.40 34.02 27.47
C ILE A 29 -30.60 34.19 26.17
N VAL A 30 -30.85 35.26 25.40
CA VAL A 30 -30.14 35.54 24.14
C VAL A 30 -28.64 35.72 24.40
N LEU A 31 -28.24 36.44 25.45
CA LEU A 31 -26.84 36.61 25.83
C LEU A 31 -26.18 35.28 26.23
N VAL A 32 -26.87 34.43 27.00
CA VAL A 32 -26.37 33.09 27.37
C VAL A 32 -26.22 32.21 26.13
N VAL A 33 -27.20 32.21 25.22
CA VAL A 33 -27.15 31.43 23.97
C VAL A 33 -25.98 31.89 23.08
N ILE A 34 -25.77 33.20 22.92
CA ILE A 34 -24.61 33.74 22.20
C ILE A 34 -23.30 33.29 22.86
N GLY A 35 -23.22 33.33 24.19
CA GLY A 35 -22.04 32.86 24.93
C GLY A 35 -21.73 31.37 24.67
N ILE A 36 -22.76 30.52 24.70
CA ILE A 36 -22.63 29.09 24.39
C ILE A 36 -22.22 28.87 22.94
N MET A 37 -22.83 29.58 21.99
CA MET A 37 -22.49 29.47 20.58
C MET A 37 -21.04 29.88 20.30
N ILE A 38 -20.56 30.95 20.92
CA ILE A 38 -19.15 31.39 20.79
C ILE A 38 -18.22 30.33 21.39
N ALA A 39 -18.54 29.80 22.58
CA ALA A 39 -17.74 28.75 23.21
C ALA A 39 -17.66 27.48 22.35
N LEU A 40 -18.79 27.03 21.79
CA LEU A 40 -18.84 25.91 20.85
C LEU A 40 -18.05 26.21 19.56
N SER A 41 -18.15 27.43 19.04
CA SER A 41 -17.42 27.83 17.83
C SER A 41 -15.90 27.81 18.05
N ILE A 42 -15.42 28.32 19.18
CA ILE A 42 -14.00 28.28 19.54
C ILE A 42 -13.52 26.83 19.70
N ASN A 43 -14.30 25.98 20.36
CA ASN A 43 -13.97 24.57 20.53
C ASN A 43 -13.90 23.83 19.18
N ASN A 44 -14.86 24.07 18.30
CA ASN A 44 -14.87 23.50 16.95
C ASN A 44 -13.69 23.97 16.12
N TRP A 45 -13.31 25.26 16.22
CA TRP A 45 -12.14 25.81 15.53
C TRP A 45 -10.84 25.17 16.04
N ASN A 46 -10.65 25.02 17.36
CA ASN A 46 -9.48 24.34 17.90
C ASN A 46 -9.41 22.87 17.45
N LYS A 47 -10.54 22.16 17.49
CA LYS A 47 -10.62 20.78 17.00
C LYS A 47 -10.26 20.68 15.51
N GLN A 48 -10.79 21.58 14.68
CA GLN A 48 -10.46 21.60 13.24
C GLN A 48 -8.96 21.85 13.01
N ARG A 49 -8.32 22.69 13.83
CA ARG A 49 -6.88 22.90 13.78
C ARG A 49 -6.09 21.63 14.16
N GLU A 50 -6.50 20.94 15.23
CA GLU A 50 -5.88 19.68 15.67
C GLU A 50 -6.05 18.56 14.62
N ASP A 51 -7.23 18.45 14.02
CA ASP A 51 -7.50 17.51 12.93
C ASP A 51 -6.61 17.79 11.71
N ARG A 52 -6.36 19.06 11.38
CA ARG A 52 -5.45 19.46 10.29
C ARG A 52 -3.99 19.10 10.54
N GLU A 53 -3.49 19.31 11.76
CA GLU A 53 -2.12 18.90 12.11
C GLU A 53 -1.97 17.37 12.11
N SER A 54 -3.02 16.66 12.53
CA SER A 54 -3.09 15.20 12.47
C SER A 54 -3.10 14.72 11.01
N GLU A 55 -3.88 15.36 10.13
CA GLU A 55 -3.92 15.07 8.70
C GLU A 55 -2.54 15.24 8.04
N LYS A 56 -1.82 16.32 8.32
CA LYS A 56 -0.44 16.53 7.82
C LYS A 56 0.48 15.37 8.21
N THR A 57 0.39 14.93 9.46
CA THR A 57 1.18 13.81 9.98
C THR A 57 0.84 12.50 9.27
N VAL A 58 -0.45 12.21 9.12
CA VAL A 58 -0.95 11.00 8.42
C VAL A 58 -0.49 10.98 6.97
N ILE A 59 -0.66 12.08 6.23
CA ILE A 59 -0.22 12.21 4.84
C ILE A 59 1.30 12.05 4.70
N SER A 60 2.08 12.64 5.62
CA SER A 60 3.54 12.48 5.64
C SER A 60 3.95 11.02 5.84
N ASN A 61 3.30 10.32 6.78
CA ASN A 61 3.57 8.91 7.03
C ASN A 61 3.17 8.02 5.84
N LEU A 62 1.99 8.25 5.26
CA LEU A 62 1.55 7.54 4.06
C LEU A 62 2.51 7.75 2.90
N LYS A 63 2.94 8.99 2.65
CA LYS A 63 3.95 9.29 1.62
C LYS A 63 5.24 8.49 1.82
N ARG A 64 5.78 8.49 3.04
CA ARG A 64 7.00 7.72 3.37
C ARG A 64 6.80 6.22 3.14
N SER A 65 5.64 5.69 3.53
CA SER A 65 5.28 4.28 3.30
C SER A 65 5.23 3.95 1.80
N LEU A 66 4.53 4.77 1.01
CA LEU A 66 4.41 4.59 -0.44
C LEU A 66 5.77 4.67 -1.15
N ILE A 67 6.64 5.62 -0.76
CA ILE A 67 8.01 5.71 -1.29
C ILE A 67 8.86 4.48 -0.90
N ASN A 68 8.64 3.91 0.29
CA ASN A 68 9.29 2.65 0.66
C ASN A 68 8.81 1.49 -0.22
N THR A 69 7.49 1.38 -0.42
CA THR A 69 6.89 0.40 -1.33
C THR A 69 7.40 0.56 -2.77
N GLU A 70 7.61 1.79 -3.23
CA GLU A 70 8.17 2.06 -4.57
C GLU A 70 9.59 1.49 -4.71
N ARG A 71 10.45 1.74 -3.71
CA ARG A 71 11.81 1.19 -3.68
C ARG A 71 11.81 -0.34 -3.66
N GLN A 72 10.90 -0.96 -2.91
CA GLN A 72 10.76 -2.41 -2.88
C GLN A 72 10.30 -2.98 -4.23
N LEU A 73 9.32 -2.34 -4.89
CA LEU A 73 8.88 -2.73 -6.22
C LEU A 73 9.99 -2.55 -7.28
N GLU A 74 10.81 -1.51 -7.15
CA GLU A 74 11.97 -1.31 -8.00
C GLU A 74 13.00 -2.43 -7.86
N GLN A 75 13.33 -2.81 -6.63
CA GLN A 75 14.24 -3.92 -6.36
C GLN A 75 13.71 -5.22 -6.97
N VAL A 76 12.45 -5.57 -6.67
CA VAL A 76 11.82 -6.79 -7.23
C VAL A 76 11.76 -6.74 -8.75
N SER A 77 11.45 -5.58 -9.34
CA SER A 77 11.46 -5.40 -10.80
C SER A 77 12.85 -5.69 -11.40
N SER A 78 13.91 -5.22 -10.76
CA SER A 78 15.30 -5.48 -11.19
C SER A 78 15.67 -6.95 -11.06
N ASP A 79 15.25 -7.58 -9.96
CA ASP A 79 15.53 -9.00 -9.72
C ASP A 79 14.80 -9.90 -10.72
N TYR A 80 13.53 -9.61 -11.04
CA TYR A 80 12.79 -10.34 -12.08
C TYR A 80 13.39 -10.13 -13.47
N LYS A 81 13.87 -8.91 -13.79
CA LYS A 81 14.56 -8.66 -15.06
C LYS A 81 15.79 -9.55 -15.20
N ARG A 82 16.66 -9.57 -14.18
CA ARG A 82 17.86 -10.43 -14.15
C ARG A 82 17.51 -11.92 -14.21
N ASN A 83 16.42 -12.31 -13.54
CA ASN A 83 15.93 -13.69 -13.57
C ASN A 83 15.53 -14.11 -14.99
N LEU A 84 14.75 -13.27 -15.69
CA LEU A 84 14.33 -13.52 -17.06
C LEU A 84 15.51 -13.57 -18.03
N GLU A 85 16.50 -12.68 -17.88
CA GLU A 85 17.74 -12.70 -18.67
C GLU A 85 18.51 -14.02 -18.50
N ASN A 86 18.58 -14.56 -17.27
CA ASN A 86 19.19 -15.86 -17.01
C ASN A 86 18.37 -17.01 -17.62
N MET A 87 17.03 -16.96 -17.53
CA MET A 87 16.17 -17.98 -18.15
C MET A 87 16.24 -17.95 -19.68
N ASP A 88 16.41 -16.76 -20.28
CA ASP A 88 16.67 -16.60 -21.71
C ASP A 88 17.99 -17.24 -22.11
N PHE A 89 19.04 -16.99 -21.33
CA PHE A 89 20.33 -17.64 -21.52
C PHE A 89 20.19 -19.18 -21.48
N ILE A 90 19.56 -19.72 -20.44
CA ILE A 90 19.38 -21.17 -20.27
C ILE A 90 18.59 -21.76 -21.45
N THR A 91 17.47 -21.15 -21.80
CA THR A 91 16.60 -21.63 -22.88
C THR A 91 17.34 -21.62 -24.22
N ASN A 92 18.08 -20.55 -24.52
CA ASN A 92 18.88 -20.45 -25.74
C ASN A 92 20.02 -21.48 -25.77
N HIS A 93 20.69 -21.70 -24.63
CA HIS A 93 21.77 -22.68 -24.48
C HIS A 93 21.27 -24.11 -24.74
N LEU A 94 20.14 -24.48 -24.13
CA LEU A 94 19.48 -25.77 -24.30
C LEU A 94 18.99 -25.98 -25.75
N ASN A 95 18.26 -25.02 -26.30
CA ASN A 95 17.72 -25.12 -27.66
C ASN A 95 18.81 -25.19 -28.73
N SER A 96 19.93 -24.51 -28.49
CA SER A 96 21.10 -24.54 -29.37
C SER A 96 22.00 -25.77 -29.13
N ARG A 97 21.66 -26.62 -28.14
CA ARG A 97 22.40 -27.83 -27.75
C ARG A 97 23.90 -27.55 -27.54
N LEU A 98 24.19 -26.43 -26.88
CA LEU A 98 25.58 -26.03 -26.59
C LEU A 98 26.17 -26.94 -25.49
N PRO A 99 27.51 -27.13 -25.46
CA PRO A 99 28.16 -27.92 -24.42
C PRO A 99 27.87 -27.41 -23.01
N LEU A 100 27.81 -28.31 -22.04
CA LEU A 100 27.64 -27.96 -20.62
C LEU A 100 28.77 -27.01 -20.17
N SER A 101 28.40 -25.87 -19.60
CA SER A 101 29.34 -24.86 -19.10
C SER A 101 29.09 -24.54 -17.62
N ASN A 102 30.11 -24.01 -16.94
CA ASN A 102 29.95 -23.58 -15.54
C ASN A 102 28.96 -22.40 -15.42
N GLU A 103 29.02 -21.45 -16.37
CA GLU A 103 28.08 -20.32 -16.40
C GLU A 103 26.62 -20.79 -16.46
N LEU A 104 26.36 -21.83 -17.25
CA LEU A 104 25.03 -22.42 -17.36
C LEU A 104 24.56 -23.04 -16.03
N LYS A 105 25.44 -23.80 -15.35
CA LYS A 105 25.16 -24.41 -14.04
C LYS A 105 24.88 -23.37 -12.94
N GLU A 106 25.61 -22.26 -12.96
CA GLU A 106 25.44 -21.13 -12.03
C GLU A 106 24.11 -20.42 -12.26
N LYS A 107 23.74 -20.21 -13.53
CA LYS A 107 22.49 -19.52 -13.88
C LYS A 107 21.26 -20.38 -13.63
N TRP A 108 21.37 -21.71 -13.63
CA TRP A 108 20.22 -22.61 -13.55
C TRP A 108 19.33 -22.41 -12.31
N ILE A 109 19.94 -22.03 -11.19
CA ILE A 109 19.22 -21.73 -9.95
C ILE A 109 18.18 -20.61 -10.12
N SER A 110 18.35 -19.74 -11.12
CA SER A 110 17.38 -18.69 -11.45
C SER A 110 16.03 -19.25 -11.89
N VAL A 111 15.98 -20.47 -12.43
CA VAL A 111 14.73 -21.11 -12.86
C VAL A 111 13.80 -21.31 -11.67
N GLU A 112 14.33 -21.73 -10.52
CA GLU A 112 13.56 -21.91 -9.27
C GLU A 112 13.43 -20.62 -8.45
N SER A 113 14.36 -19.66 -8.60
CA SER A 113 14.33 -18.44 -7.80
C SER A 113 13.16 -17.52 -8.17
N TYR A 114 12.42 -17.05 -7.16
CA TYR A 114 11.44 -15.99 -7.27
C TYR A 114 11.60 -14.98 -6.12
N PRO A 115 12.00 -13.73 -6.42
CA PRO A 115 12.10 -12.69 -5.40
C PRO A 115 10.74 -12.32 -4.83
N GLU A 116 10.63 -12.28 -3.50
CA GLU A 116 9.42 -11.85 -2.80
C GLU A 116 9.60 -10.46 -2.16
N PRO A 117 8.73 -9.47 -2.46
CA PRO A 117 8.74 -8.20 -1.77
C PRO A 117 8.16 -8.34 -0.36
N LEU A 118 8.79 -7.65 0.60
CA LEU A 118 8.26 -7.48 1.96
C LEU A 118 7.54 -6.14 2.08
N PHE A 119 6.29 -6.09 1.64
CA PHE A 119 5.48 -4.87 1.71
C PHE A 119 5.09 -4.52 3.15
N GLU A 120 5.45 -3.31 3.58
CA GLU A 120 5.05 -2.77 4.87
C GLU A 120 3.65 -2.15 4.79
N ILE A 121 2.64 -2.83 5.34
CA ILE A 121 1.24 -2.35 5.34
C ILE A 121 0.82 -1.67 6.65
N GLY A 122 1.65 -1.68 7.69
CA GLY A 122 1.26 -1.21 9.04
C GLY A 122 0.84 0.26 9.10
N ILE A 123 1.49 1.13 8.33
CA ILE A 123 1.12 2.55 8.23
C ILE A 123 -0.26 2.69 7.57
N TYR A 124 -0.50 1.94 6.51
CA TYR A 124 -1.80 1.92 5.84
C TYR A 124 -2.90 1.37 6.76
N GLU A 125 -2.64 0.29 7.49
CA GLU A 125 -3.61 -0.28 8.45
C GLU A 125 -3.98 0.72 9.55
N ASN A 126 -3.00 1.44 10.10
CA ASN A 126 -3.28 2.51 11.06
C ASN A 126 -4.14 3.62 10.42
N PHE A 127 -3.80 4.03 9.20
CA PHE A 127 -4.57 5.01 8.45
C PHE A 127 -6.03 4.58 8.24
N LYS A 128 -6.24 3.36 7.72
CA LYS A 128 -7.57 2.79 7.45
C LYS A 128 -8.44 2.77 8.70
N ASN A 129 -7.88 2.33 9.83
CA ASN A 129 -8.64 2.10 11.05
C ASN A 129 -8.83 3.37 11.90
N ASN A 130 -7.88 4.31 11.89
CA ASN A 130 -7.87 5.43 12.85
C ASN A 130 -7.91 6.82 12.21
N SER A 131 -7.53 6.98 10.94
CA SER A 131 -7.25 8.30 10.35
C SER A 131 -7.94 8.55 9.01
N LEU A 132 -8.78 7.61 8.56
CA LEU A 132 -9.49 7.71 7.29
C LEU A 132 -10.35 8.99 7.18
N HIS A 133 -10.97 9.39 8.29
CA HIS A 133 -11.82 10.57 8.40
C HIS A 133 -11.05 11.89 8.31
N LEU A 134 -9.73 11.88 8.50
CA LEU A 134 -8.91 13.09 8.48
C LEU A 134 -8.61 13.56 7.05
N ILE A 135 -8.49 12.64 6.08
CA ILE A 135 -8.22 13.00 4.68
C ILE A 135 -9.49 13.52 4.01
N GLN A 136 -9.48 14.78 3.59
CA GLN A 136 -10.63 15.42 2.94
C GLN A 136 -10.72 15.13 1.44
N ASN A 137 -9.60 14.82 0.78
CA ASN A 137 -9.60 14.47 -0.64
C ASN A 137 -10.06 13.01 -0.84
N ASP A 138 -11.34 12.83 -1.18
CA ASP A 138 -11.94 11.51 -1.39
C ASP A 138 -11.27 10.74 -2.53
N SER A 139 -10.91 11.40 -3.63
CA SER A 139 -10.22 10.75 -4.75
C SER A 139 -8.85 10.19 -4.32
N LEU A 140 -8.07 10.94 -3.55
CA LEU A 140 -6.78 10.50 -3.01
C LEU A 140 -6.97 9.33 -2.05
N LYS A 141 -7.93 9.45 -1.14
CA LYS A 141 -8.29 8.41 -0.18
C LYS A 141 -8.66 7.10 -0.88
N THR A 142 -9.52 7.16 -1.89
CA THR A 142 -9.91 6.00 -2.70
C THR A 142 -8.72 5.41 -3.44
N ALA A 143 -7.84 6.23 -4.03
CA ALA A 143 -6.65 5.73 -4.71
C ALA A 143 -5.70 4.97 -3.78
N ILE A 144 -5.46 5.49 -2.56
CA ILE A 144 -4.63 4.83 -1.55
C ILE A 144 -5.27 3.50 -1.11
N ILE A 145 -6.58 3.49 -0.84
CA ILE A 145 -7.30 2.26 -0.47
C ILE A 145 -7.22 1.21 -1.59
N GLN A 146 -7.52 1.60 -2.83
CA GLN A 146 -7.48 0.68 -3.97
C GLN A 146 -6.08 0.09 -4.18
N PHE A 147 -5.03 0.88 -3.96
CA PHE A 147 -3.66 0.38 -4.03
C PHE A 147 -3.41 -0.72 -3.02
N TYR A 148 -3.71 -0.50 -1.74
CA TYR A 148 -3.39 -1.46 -0.68
C TYR A 148 -4.36 -2.64 -0.58
N GLU A 149 -5.64 -2.48 -0.91
CA GLU A 149 -6.67 -3.52 -0.72
C GLU A 149 -6.93 -4.36 -1.97
N ALA A 150 -6.59 -3.86 -3.17
CA ALA A 150 -6.87 -4.56 -4.41
C ALA A 150 -5.62 -4.81 -5.24
N GLN A 151 -4.83 -3.77 -5.51
CA GLN A 151 -3.74 -3.87 -6.48
C GLN A 151 -2.51 -4.56 -5.91
N LEU A 152 -2.11 -4.20 -4.68
CA LEU A 152 -0.98 -4.81 -3.99
C LEU A 152 -1.24 -6.29 -3.65
N PRO A 153 -2.42 -6.71 -3.14
CA PRO A 153 -2.74 -8.13 -2.95
C PRO A 153 -2.81 -8.91 -4.26
N SER A 154 -3.37 -8.32 -5.33
CA SER A 154 -3.40 -8.97 -6.65
C SER A 154 -1.98 -9.21 -7.20
N LEU A 155 -1.04 -8.29 -6.95
CA LEU A 155 0.35 -8.53 -7.29
C LEU A 155 0.97 -9.62 -6.41
N SER A 156 0.71 -9.60 -5.11
CA SER A 156 1.19 -10.62 -4.16
C SER A 156 0.78 -12.03 -4.60
N GLU A 157 -0.49 -12.25 -4.97
CA GLU A 157 -1.00 -13.53 -5.47
C GLU A 157 -0.25 -14.02 -6.73
N LYS A 158 0.10 -13.10 -7.64
CA LYS A 158 0.89 -13.44 -8.84
C LYS A 158 2.35 -13.77 -8.51
N LEU A 159 2.92 -13.15 -7.49
CA LEU A 159 4.32 -13.33 -7.07
C LEU A 159 4.52 -14.60 -6.26
N THR A 160 3.65 -14.86 -5.29
CA THR A 160 3.77 -15.99 -4.36
C THR A 160 2.91 -17.14 -4.85
N GLY A 161 1.58 -16.97 -4.84
CA GLY A 161 0.62 -18.05 -5.12
C GLY A 161 0.85 -18.76 -6.46
N ASN A 162 0.86 -18.03 -7.57
CA ASN A 162 0.95 -18.63 -8.90
C ASN A 162 2.32 -19.26 -9.18
N ILE A 163 3.40 -18.53 -8.88
CA ILE A 163 4.76 -18.99 -9.17
C ILE A 163 5.14 -20.16 -8.26
N GLU A 164 4.84 -20.08 -6.97
CA GLU A 164 5.10 -21.17 -6.01
C GLU A 164 4.34 -22.44 -6.39
N THR A 165 3.05 -22.31 -6.74
CA THR A 165 2.24 -23.46 -7.16
C THR A 165 2.85 -24.15 -8.38
N ILE A 166 3.21 -23.39 -9.42
CA ILE A 166 3.81 -23.95 -10.63
C ILE A 166 5.19 -24.55 -10.34
N SER A 167 5.97 -23.90 -9.47
CA SER A 167 7.27 -24.39 -9.04
C SER A 167 7.14 -25.76 -8.36
N ASN A 168 6.24 -25.88 -7.38
CA ASN A 168 6.03 -27.11 -6.61
C ASN A 168 5.41 -28.24 -7.43
N VAL A 169 4.51 -27.93 -8.36
CA VAL A 169 3.77 -28.95 -9.12
C VAL A 169 4.53 -29.42 -10.37
N ALA A 170 5.23 -28.53 -11.06
CA ALA A 170 5.86 -28.85 -12.33
C ALA A 170 7.40 -28.82 -12.27
N LEU A 171 7.98 -27.80 -11.65
CA LEU A 171 9.41 -27.52 -11.82
C LEU A 171 10.31 -28.29 -10.85
N ILE A 172 10.02 -28.21 -9.54
CA ILE A 172 10.81 -28.86 -8.48
C ILE A 172 10.86 -30.38 -8.68
N PRO A 173 9.76 -31.10 -8.97
CA PRO A 173 9.83 -32.54 -9.21
C PRO A 173 10.76 -32.90 -10.37
N LEU A 174 10.75 -32.12 -11.45
CA LEU A 174 11.63 -32.32 -12.58
C LEU A 174 13.08 -31.98 -12.23
N ASN A 175 13.33 -30.91 -11.47
CA ASN A 175 14.67 -30.56 -11.03
C ASN A 175 15.27 -31.65 -10.12
N VAL A 176 14.49 -32.18 -9.18
CA VAL A 176 14.92 -33.30 -8.31
C VAL A 176 15.26 -34.55 -9.11
N GLN A 177 14.55 -34.83 -10.21
CA GLN A 177 14.84 -35.98 -11.07
C GLN A 177 16.09 -35.77 -11.94
N ASN A 178 16.31 -34.55 -12.42
CA ASN A 178 17.31 -34.28 -13.45
C ASN A 178 18.61 -33.66 -12.93
N PHE A 179 18.66 -33.18 -11.68
CA PHE A 179 19.81 -32.45 -11.16
C PHE A 179 20.24 -32.93 -9.76
N THR A 180 21.50 -32.67 -9.44
CA THR A 180 22.03 -32.60 -8.08
C THR A 180 22.39 -31.15 -7.73
N TYR A 181 22.34 -30.81 -6.45
CA TYR A 181 22.70 -29.49 -5.94
C TYR A 181 23.99 -29.54 -5.13
N GLY A 182 24.94 -28.66 -5.44
CA GLY A 182 26.22 -28.60 -4.72
C GLY A 182 27.00 -27.33 -5.06
N GLY A 183 27.61 -26.70 -4.05
CA GLY A 183 28.44 -25.49 -4.25
C GLY A 183 27.68 -24.29 -4.80
N GLY A 184 26.36 -24.20 -4.60
CA GLY A 184 25.52 -23.13 -5.15
C GLY A 184 25.13 -23.30 -6.62
N GLN A 185 25.41 -24.46 -7.21
CA GLN A 185 25.15 -24.77 -8.61
C GLN A 185 24.22 -25.97 -8.75
N MET A 186 23.42 -25.98 -9.82
CA MET A 186 22.68 -27.17 -10.23
C MET A 186 23.50 -27.93 -11.27
N ASN A 187 23.73 -29.22 -11.02
CA ASN A 187 24.48 -30.10 -11.92
C ASN A 187 23.52 -31.12 -12.54
N PRO A 188 23.33 -31.14 -13.88
CA PRO A 188 22.49 -32.14 -14.50
C PRO A 188 23.09 -33.54 -14.29
N ASN A 189 22.23 -34.51 -13.97
CA ASN A 189 22.61 -35.90 -13.76
C ASN A 189 23.10 -36.55 -15.07
N ASP A 190 22.41 -36.25 -16.17
CA ASP A 190 22.78 -36.58 -17.54
C ASP A 190 22.37 -35.41 -18.44
N TYR A 191 23.37 -34.68 -18.95
CA TYR A 191 23.12 -33.46 -19.72
C TYR A 191 22.56 -33.74 -21.11
N GLU A 192 23.01 -34.80 -21.79
CA GLU A 192 22.52 -35.15 -23.13
C GLU A 192 21.05 -35.60 -23.05
N LEU A 193 20.70 -36.41 -22.04
CA LEU A 193 19.32 -36.80 -21.81
C LEU A 193 18.42 -35.60 -21.46
N LEU A 194 18.95 -34.62 -20.71
CA LEU A 194 18.22 -33.42 -20.36
C LEU A 194 17.87 -32.56 -21.60
N LEU A 195 18.78 -32.48 -22.58
CA LEU A 195 18.54 -31.75 -23.83
C LEU A 195 17.36 -32.33 -24.63
N ASP A 196 17.08 -33.63 -24.46
CA ASP A 196 15.96 -34.33 -25.11
C ASP A 196 14.71 -34.42 -24.22
N ASN A 197 14.77 -33.92 -22.98
CA ASN A 197 13.66 -33.97 -22.04
C ASN A 197 12.63 -32.86 -22.34
N GLN A 198 11.70 -33.14 -23.25
CA GLN A 198 10.65 -32.18 -23.65
C GLN A 198 9.80 -31.70 -22.46
N GLN A 199 9.56 -32.56 -21.46
CA GLN A 199 8.78 -32.18 -20.27
C GLN A 199 9.53 -31.11 -19.47
N TYR A 200 10.85 -31.27 -19.31
CA TYR A 200 11.70 -30.28 -18.68
C TYR A 200 11.73 -28.96 -19.44
N LEU A 201 12.01 -29.01 -20.74
CA LEU A 201 12.06 -27.81 -21.59
C LEU A 201 10.75 -27.04 -21.57
N ASN A 202 9.61 -27.74 -21.59
CA ASN A 202 8.29 -27.13 -21.48
C ASN A 202 8.05 -26.50 -20.11
N ALA A 203 8.48 -27.16 -19.02
CA ALA A 203 8.34 -26.62 -17.67
C ALA A 203 9.15 -25.33 -17.48
N VAL A 204 10.40 -25.29 -17.97
CA VAL A 204 11.25 -24.09 -17.94
C VAL A 204 10.63 -22.96 -18.77
N SER A 205 10.18 -23.26 -19.99
CA SER A 205 9.52 -22.28 -20.87
C SER A 205 8.23 -21.72 -20.25
N TYR A 206 7.41 -22.59 -19.65
CA TYR A 206 6.19 -22.19 -18.98
C TYR A 206 6.47 -21.30 -17.76
N MET A 207 7.42 -21.68 -16.90
CA MET A 207 7.85 -20.87 -15.75
C MET A 207 8.35 -19.48 -16.19
N ARG A 208 9.15 -19.42 -17.26
CA ARG A 208 9.61 -18.15 -17.83
C ARG A 208 8.44 -17.26 -18.26
N GLY A 209 7.45 -17.83 -18.95
CA GLY A 209 6.26 -17.12 -19.38
C GLY A 209 5.48 -16.50 -18.23
N ILE A 210 5.28 -17.27 -17.15
CA ILE A 210 4.61 -16.79 -15.93
C ILE A 210 5.42 -15.66 -15.28
N LYS A 211 6.73 -15.81 -15.14
CA LYS A 211 7.61 -14.77 -14.58
C LYS A 211 7.62 -13.50 -15.44
N ALA A 212 7.52 -13.61 -16.77
CA ALA A 212 7.41 -12.45 -17.67
C ALA A 212 6.08 -11.70 -17.50
N PHE A 213 4.99 -12.43 -17.33
CA PHE A 213 3.68 -11.83 -17.01
C PHE A 213 3.71 -11.12 -15.65
N THR A 214 4.29 -11.76 -14.63
CA THR A 214 4.47 -11.17 -13.30
C THR A 214 5.37 -9.93 -13.34
N SER A 215 6.48 -9.97 -14.08
CA SER A 215 7.36 -8.80 -14.30
C SER A 215 6.60 -7.62 -14.92
N SER A 216 5.73 -7.88 -15.90
CA SER A 216 4.88 -6.85 -16.51
C SER A 216 3.88 -6.26 -15.50
N ALA A 217 3.28 -7.10 -14.64
CA ALA A 217 2.39 -6.64 -13.58
C ALA A 217 3.11 -5.78 -12.53
N ILE A 218 4.35 -6.12 -12.17
CA ILE A 218 5.19 -5.30 -11.28
C ILE A 218 5.40 -3.91 -11.89
N LEU A 219 5.77 -3.82 -13.18
CA LEU A 219 6.00 -2.55 -13.87
C LEU A 219 4.74 -1.67 -13.91
N GLN A 220 3.58 -2.28 -14.19
CA GLN A 220 2.30 -1.55 -14.18
C GLN A 220 1.97 -1.01 -12.79
N LEU A 221 2.17 -1.80 -11.74
CA LEU A 221 1.92 -1.35 -10.37
C LEU A 221 2.87 -0.22 -9.96
N ARG A 222 4.13 -0.24 -10.41
CA ARG A 222 5.10 0.84 -10.16
C ARG A 222 4.64 2.17 -10.74
N GLU A 223 4.19 2.20 -11.99
CA GLU A 223 3.72 3.44 -12.63
C GLU A 223 2.47 4.01 -11.94
N LEU A 224 1.58 3.12 -11.49
CA LEU A 224 0.43 3.52 -10.69
C LEU A 224 0.84 4.08 -9.33
N LEU A 225 1.77 3.43 -8.65
CA LEU A 225 2.28 3.90 -7.36
C LEU A 225 2.94 5.27 -7.47
N LYS A 226 3.74 5.53 -8.53
CA LYS A 226 4.31 6.86 -8.80
C LYS A 226 3.22 7.93 -8.88
N SER A 227 2.15 7.64 -9.62
CA SER A 227 1.01 8.56 -9.74
C SER A 227 0.34 8.84 -8.39
N ILE A 228 0.26 7.85 -7.51
CA ILE A 228 -0.27 8.01 -6.15
C ILE A 228 0.69 8.84 -5.29
N VAL A 229 2.01 8.58 -5.35
CA VAL A 229 3.04 9.34 -4.62
C VAL A 229 3.02 10.82 -5.02
N ASP A 230 2.85 11.11 -6.31
CA ASP A 230 2.70 12.47 -6.84
C ASP A 230 1.43 13.13 -6.32
N ALA A 231 0.29 12.42 -6.35
CA ALA A 231 -0.97 12.92 -5.82
C ALA A 231 -0.90 13.21 -4.30
N VAL A 232 -0.28 12.32 -3.52
CA VAL A 232 -0.02 12.53 -2.09
C VAL A 232 0.90 13.74 -1.87
N THR A 233 1.94 13.89 -2.68
CA THR A 233 2.87 15.02 -2.58
C THR A 233 2.18 16.34 -2.90
N LYS A 234 1.37 16.38 -3.94
CA LYS A 234 0.56 17.55 -4.28
C LYS A 234 -0.38 17.90 -3.13
N TYR A 235 -1.12 16.91 -2.62
CA TYR A 235 -2.05 17.11 -1.52
C TYR A 235 -1.36 17.60 -0.24
N GLN A 236 -0.19 17.03 0.09
CA GLN A 236 0.63 17.46 1.22
C GLN A 236 0.97 18.96 1.15
N ASN A 237 1.25 19.48 -0.05
CA ASN A 237 1.56 20.89 -0.25
C ASN A 237 0.33 21.82 -0.20
N GLU A 238 -0.88 21.26 -0.40
CA GLU A 238 -2.15 21.99 -0.35
C GLU A 238 -2.71 22.11 1.08
N ILE A 239 -2.34 21.20 1.98
CA ILE A 239 -2.73 21.26 3.39
C ILE A 239 -2.00 22.42 4.09
N LYS A 240 -2.70 23.53 4.30
CA LYS A 240 -2.23 24.69 5.08
C LYS A 240 -2.22 24.42 6.57
#